data_AF-A0A9P7GSU1-F1
#
_entry.id   AF-A0A9P7GSU1-F1
#
_cell.length_a   1.000
_cell.length_b   1.000
_cell.length_c   1.000
_cell.angle_alpha   90.00
_cell.angle_beta   90.00
_cell.angle_gamma   90.00
#
_symmetry.space_group_name_H-M   'P 1'
#
loop_
_entity.id
_entity.type
_entity.pdbx_description
1 polymer ?
#
loop_
_entity_poly.entity_id
_entity_poly.type
_entity_poly.pdbx_seq_one_letter_code
_entity_poly.pdbx_strand_id
1 'polypeptide(L)'
;MASLLSFHLLGLYPVPSTTQFLVLSPFIPRYTIHNSFLGVSTTITTLNYDPKSVQKTIPPGTAAYVQNVTINGVPSASRCHFDFYDVFRVGGDVVITLTADKAAADDCLGNLPESISTGGFNRAR
;
A
#
# COMPACT_ATOMS: atom_id res chain seq x y z
N MET A 1 15.38 -11.72 -6.54
CA MET A 1 15.50 -10.25 -6.60
C MET A 1 14.42 -9.57 -7.42
N ALA A 2 14.03 -10.09 -8.59
CA ALA A 2 12.97 -9.45 -9.41
C ALA A 2 11.65 -9.21 -8.67
N SER A 3 11.14 -10.21 -7.92
CA SER A 3 9.89 -10.07 -7.15
C SER A 3 9.93 -8.95 -6.12
N LEU A 4 11.04 -8.83 -5.39
CA LEU A 4 11.27 -7.74 -4.43
C LEU A 4 11.14 -6.38 -5.11
N LEU A 5 11.87 -6.20 -6.22
CA LEU A 5 11.83 -4.97 -7.01
C LEU A 5 10.42 -4.68 -7.51
N SER A 6 9.75 -5.67 -8.09
CA SER A 6 8.38 -5.52 -8.59
C SER A 6 7.45 -4.99 -7.50
N PHE A 7 7.42 -5.63 -6.33
CA PHE A 7 6.56 -5.17 -5.22
C PHE A 7 6.91 -3.76 -4.75
N HIS A 8 8.19 -3.41 -4.65
CA HIS A 8 8.60 -2.04 -4.29
C HIS A 8 8.14 -1.01 -5.33
N LEU A 9 8.24 -1.33 -6.64
CA LEU A 9 7.74 -0.43 -7.68
C LEU A 9 6.21 -0.25 -7.60
N LEU A 10 5.49 -1.31 -7.27
CA LEU A 10 4.05 -1.28 -7.03
C LEU A 10 3.68 -0.48 -5.76
N GLY A 11 4.65 -0.13 -4.90
CA GLY A 11 4.41 0.52 -3.62
C GLY A 11 3.86 -0.42 -2.56
N LEU A 12 4.19 -1.71 -2.63
CA LEU A 12 3.68 -2.74 -1.73
C LEU A 12 4.81 -3.65 -1.24
N TYR A 13 4.61 -4.30 -0.09
CA TYR A 13 5.48 -5.41 0.32
C TYR A 13 4.66 -6.49 1.04
N PRO A 14 4.55 -7.71 0.47
CA PRO A 14 3.87 -8.81 1.15
C PRO A 14 4.72 -9.29 2.33
N VAL A 15 4.17 -9.26 3.55
CA VAL A 15 4.82 -9.84 4.72
C VAL A 15 4.62 -11.37 4.67
N PRO A 16 5.69 -12.16 4.48
CA PRO A 16 5.55 -13.60 4.28
C PRO A 16 4.86 -14.30 5.45
N SER A 17 4.08 -15.34 5.15
CA SER A 17 3.31 -16.12 6.13
C SER A 17 2.27 -15.31 6.91
N THR A 18 1.85 -14.17 6.38
CA THR A 18 0.75 -13.34 6.89
C THR A 18 -0.16 -12.93 5.75
N THR A 19 -1.28 -12.27 6.06
CA THR A 19 -2.17 -11.65 5.08
C THR A 19 -1.85 -10.17 4.84
N GLN A 20 -0.86 -9.60 5.53
CA GLN A 20 -0.60 -8.17 5.48
C GLN A 20 0.31 -7.79 4.31
N PHE A 21 -0.13 -6.77 3.58
CA PHE A 21 0.69 -6.04 2.62
C PHE A 21 1.04 -4.70 3.22
N LEU A 22 2.33 -4.44 3.41
CA LEU A 22 2.80 -3.11 3.78
C LEU A 22 2.61 -2.19 2.59
N VAL A 23 2.18 -0.97 2.87
CA VAL A 23 2.05 0.10 1.89
C VAL A 23 3.33 0.93 1.94
N LEU A 24 3.98 1.02 0.79
CA LEU A 24 5.18 1.82 0.55
C LEU A 24 4.82 3.02 -0.34
N SER A 25 5.79 3.88 -0.61
CA SER A 25 5.63 4.91 -1.64
C SER A 25 5.61 4.26 -3.03
N PRO A 26 4.53 4.39 -3.84
CA PRO A 26 4.45 3.78 -5.16
C PRO A 26 5.30 4.52 -6.20
N PHE A 27 5.94 3.77 -7.11
CA PHE A 27 6.78 4.33 -8.17
C PHE A 27 6.02 4.53 -9.49
N ILE A 28 4.79 4.02 -9.56
CA ILE A 28 3.94 4.07 -10.75
C ILE A 28 2.55 4.62 -10.42
N PRO A 29 1.90 5.31 -11.38
CA PRO A 29 0.66 6.02 -11.10
C PRO A 29 -0.58 5.09 -11.02
N ARG A 30 -0.59 3.98 -11.77
CA ARG A 30 -1.73 3.06 -11.81
C ARG A 30 -1.31 1.70 -12.31
N TYR A 31 -1.87 0.64 -11.74
CA TYR A 31 -1.69 -0.73 -12.20
C TYR A 31 -2.87 -1.61 -11.77
N THR A 32 -3.01 -2.78 -12.38
CA THR A 32 -4.04 -3.76 -12.00
C THR A 32 -3.37 -5.10 -11.73
N ILE A 33 -3.70 -5.71 -10.60
CA ILE A 33 -3.30 -7.06 -10.24
C ILE A 33 -4.49 -7.99 -10.51
N HIS A 34 -4.29 -8.96 -11.39
CA HIS A 34 -5.26 -10.00 -11.67
C HIS A 34 -4.91 -11.25 -10.87
N ASN A 35 -5.78 -11.66 -9.95
CA ASN A 35 -5.65 -12.92 -9.24
C ASN A 35 -6.34 -14.02 -10.04
N SER A 36 -5.58 -14.78 -10.82
CA SER A 36 -6.11 -15.84 -11.69
C SER A 36 -6.76 -16.99 -10.92
N PHE A 37 -6.35 -17.24 -9.68
CA PHE A 37 -6.92 -18.29 -8.85
C PHE A 37 -8.32 -17.92 -8.34
N LEU A 38 -8.52 -16.65 -7.94
CA LEU A 38 -9.79 -16.16 -7.41
C LEU A 38 -10.70 -15.54 -8.48
N GLY A 39 -10.19 -15.31 -9.69
CA GLY A 39 -10.94 -14.69 -10.78
C GLY A 39 -11.29 -13.21 -10.56
N VAL A 40 -10.58 -12.54 -9.64
CA VAL A 40 -10.81 -11.13 -9.30
C VAL A 40 -9.65 -10.25 -9.73
N SER A 41 -9.92 -8.96 -9.89
CA SER A 41 -8.94 -7.96 -10.28
C SER A 41 -8.98 -6.79 -9.31
N THR A 42 -7.82 -6.32 -8.88
CA THR A 42 -7.68 -5.13 -8.04
C THR A 42 -6.89 -4.08 -8.81
N THR A 43 -7.50 -2.93 -9.07
CA THR A 43 -6.83 -1.77 -9.65
C THR A 43 -6.36 -0.85 -8.54
N ILE A 44 -5.07 -0.53 -8.54
CA ILE A 44 -4.47 0.41 -7.60
C ILE A 44 -4.13 1.70 -8.34
N THR A 45 -4.57 2.83 -7.79
CA THR A 45 -4.32 4.17 -8.32
C THR A 45 -3.57 5.00 -7.28
N THR A 46 -2.46 5.59 -7.69
CA THR A 46 -1.65 6.50 -6.86
C THR A 46 -2.11 7.93 -7.14
N LEU A 47 -2.92 8.49 -6.23
CA LEU A 47 -3.40 9.86 -6.34
C LEU A 47 -2.29 10.84 -5.96
N ASN A 48 -2.19 11.95 -6.70
CA ASN A 48 -1.11 12.93 -6.61
C ASN A 48 0.29 12.39 -6.97
N TYR A 49 0.36 11.35 -7.79
CA TYR A 49 1.65 10.86 -8.30
C TYR A 49 2.41 11.97 -9.04
N ASP A 50 3.66 12.20 -8.62
CA ASP A 50 4.60 13.07 -9.32
C ASP A 50 5.80 12.23 -9.77
N PRO A 51 6.13 12.18 -11.08
CA PRO A 51 7.33 11.49 -11.57
C PRO A 51 8.63 11.93 -10.88
N LYS A 52 8.70 13.17 -10.36
CA LYS A 52 9.84 13.68 -9.59
C LYS A 52 10.04 12.97 -8.24
N SER A 53 9.08 12.17 -7.80
CA SER A 53 9.23 11.31 -6.61
C SER A 53 10.13 10.10 -6.87
N VAL A 54 10.31 9.72 -8.15
CA VAL A 54 11.09 8.54 -8.57
C VAL A 54 12.52 8.91 -8.90
N GLN A 55 13.26 9.40 -7.89
CA GLN A 55 14.68 9.72 -8.02
C GLN A 55 15.40 9.61 -6.68
N LYS A 56 16.73 9.49 -6.73
CA LYS A 56 17.57 9.33 -5.52
C LYS A 56 17.35 10.43 -4.49
N THR A 57 17.20 11.68 -4.93
CA THR A 57 16.97 12.84 -4.08
C THR A 57 15.67 13.51 -4.48
N ILE A 58 14.61 13.30 -3.72
CA ILE A 58 13.27 13.84 -4.02
C ILE A 58 13.27 15.37 -3.80
N PRO A 59 12.83 16.18 -4.77
CA PRO A 59 12.79 17.64 -4.60
C PRO A 59 11.79 18.04 -3.51
N PRO A 60 12.05 19.12 -2.75
CA PRO A 60 11.09 19.65 -1.78
C PRO A 60 9.72 19.94 -2.44
N GLY A 61 8.63 19.66 -1.73
CA GLY A 61 7.27 19.87 -2.23
C GLY A 61 6.75 18.78 -3.17
N THR A 62 7.54 17.74 -3.45
CA THR A 62 7.10 16.60 -4.26
C THR A 62 6.27 15.63 -3.42
N ALA A 63 5.09 15.24 -3.92
CA ALA A 63 4.25 14.27 -3.25
C ALA A 63 4.87 12.86 -3.33
N ALA A 64 5.37 12.38 -2.20
CA ALA A 64 6.08 11.10 -2.10
C ALA A 64 5.70 10.28 -0.85
N TYR A 65 4.94 10.86 0.07
CA TYR A 65 4.57 10.22 1.33
C TYR A 65 3.12 9.80 1.30
N VAL A 66 2.81 8.61 1.83
CA VAL A 66 1.44 8.11 1.84
C VAL A 66 0.62 8.86 2.88
N GLN A 67 -0.38 9.59 2.43
CA GLN A 67 -1.31 10.32 3.28
C GLN A 67 -2.41 9.40 3.81
N ASN A 68 -3.05 8.65 2.92
CA ASN A 68 -4.09 7.69 3.28
C ASN A 68 -4.25 6.64 2.17
N VAL A 69 -5.00 5.59 2.50
CA VAL A 69 -5.41 4.56 1.56
C VAL A 69 -6.92 4.41 1.66
N THR A 70 -7.59 4.30 0.53
CA THR A 70 -9.00 3.89 0.47
C THR A 70 -9.12 2.58 -0.29
N ILE A 71 -9.99 1.69 0.19
CA ILE A 71 -10.27 0.38 -0.40
C ILE A 71 -11.75 0.39 -0.75
N ASN A 72 -12.08 0.31 -2.03
CA ASN A 72 -13.45 0.36 -2.55
C ASN A 72 -14.24 1.58 -2.03
N GLY A 73 -13.59 2.74 -1.98
CA GLY A 73 -14.17 4.00 -1.49
C GLY A 73 -14.23 4.14 0.03
N VAL A 74 -13.87 3.10 0.79
CA VAL A 74 -13.84 3.14 2.25
C VAL A 74 -12.43 3.48 2.74
N PRO A 75 -12.26 4.49 3.63
CA PRO A 75 -10.97 4.78 4.24
C PRO A 75 -10.42 3.58 5.00
N SER A 76 -9.17 3.21 4.72
CA SER A 76 -8.44 2.20 5.47
C SER A 76 -8.13 2.70 6.87
N ALA A 77 -8.22 1.80 7.86
CA ALA A 77 -7.85 2.10 9.25
C ALA A 77 -6.34 2.37 9.42
N SER A 78 -5.51 1.91 8.48
CA SER A 78 -4.06 2.16 8.48
C SER A 78 -3.61 2.63 7.10
N ARG A 79 -2.68 3.59 7.07
CA ARG A 79 -1.94 3.93 5.86
C ARG A 79 -0.70 3.06 5.63
N CYS A 80 -0.29 2.28 6.64
CA CYS A 80 0.94 1.49 6.60
C CYS A 80 0.75 0.08 6.08
N HIS A 81 -0.45 -0.46 6.14
CA HIS A 81 -0.76 -1.80 5.64
C HIS A 81 -2.23 -1.97 5.31
N PHE A 82 -2.53 -3.00 4.53
CA PHE A 82 -3.88 -3.54 4.36
C PHE A 82 -3.84 -5.06 4.32
N ASP A 83 -5.01 -5.69 4.46
CA ASP A 83 -5.16 -7.14 4.46
C ASP A 83 -5.44 -7.68 3.04
N PHE A 84 -4.83 -8.82 2.72
CA PHE A 84 -5.02 -9.53 1.46
C PHE A 84 -6.49 -9.87 1.21
N TYR A 85 -7.22 -10.29 2.24
CA TYR A 85 -8.60 -10.71 2.07
C TYR A 85 -9.54 -9.53 1.81
N ASP A 86 -9.20 -8.35 2.31
CA ASP A 86 -10.00 -7.15 2.11
C ASP A 86 -9.73 -6.52 0.72
N VAL A 87 -8.57 -6.80 0.12
CA VAL A 87 -8.12 -6.16 -1.14
C VAL A 87 -8.06 -7.12 -2.33
N PHE A 88 -7.34 -8.23 -2.22
CA PHE A 88 -7.00 -9.10 -3.34
C PHE A 88 -7.87 -10.36 -3.44
N ARG A 89 -8.65 -10.68 -2.40
CA ARG A 89 -9.73 -11.68 -2.48
C ARG A 89 -11.02 -11.10 -3.01
N VAL A 90 -11.35 -9.86 -2.65
CA VAL A 90 -12.56 -9.17 -3.09
C VAL A 90 -12.36 -8.54 -4.47
N GLY A 91 -11.20 -7.93 -4.73
CA GLY A 91 -10.97 -7.12 -5.92
C GLY A 91 -11.50 -5.69 -5.78
N GLY A 92 -11.55 -4.97 -6.89
CA GLY A 92 -12.07 -3.60 -6.99
C GLY A 92 -10.96 -2.55 -7.06
N ASP A 93 -11.15 -1.42 -6.37
CA ASP A 93 -10.30 -0.23 -6.48
C ASP A 93 -9.61 0.08 -5.15
N VAL A 94 -8.30 0.33 -5.21
CA VAL A 94 -7.52 0.90 -4.11
C VAL A 94 -6.96 2.23 -4.55
N VAL A 95 -7.12 3.27 -3.73
CA VAL A 95 -6.50 4.57 -3.98
C VAL A 95 -5.51 4.86 -2.87
N ILE A 96 -4.24 5.02 -3.24
CA ILE A 96 -3.16 5.45 -2.35
C ILE A 96 -2.94 6.94 -2.62
N THR A 97 -3.26 7.79 -1.64
CA THR A 97 -3.11 9.25 -1.77
C THR A 97 -1.75 9.68 -1.29
N LEU A 98 -0.99 10.40 -2.12
CA LEU A 98 0.30 10.96 -1.74
C LEU A 98 0.21 12.42 -1.30
N THR A 99 1.11 12.79 -0.38
CA THR A 99 1.35 14.15 0.10
C THR A 99 2.84 14.49 0.05
N ALA A 100 3.15 15.78 -0.05
CA ALA A 100 4.50 16.31 0.10
C ALA A 100 4.86 16.61 1.57
N ASP A 101 3.86 16.66 2.45
CA ASP A 101 4.04 16.88 3.88
C ASP A 101 4.46 15.59 4.56
N LYS A 102 5.77 15.46 4.80
CA LYS A 102 6.35 14.32 5.52
C LYS A 102 5.83 14.22 6.96
N ALA A 103 5.65 15.35 7.65
CA ALA A 103 5.29 15.35 9.06
C ALA A 103 3.85 14.86 9.26
N ALA A 104 2.93 15.24 8.37
CA ALA A 104 1.57 14.72 8.35
C ALA A 104 1.47 13.22 7.98
N ALA A 105 2.59 12.62 7.54
CA ALA A 105 2.69 11.21 7.13
C ALA A 105 3.68 10.40 7.98
N ASP A 106 4.07 10.90 9.16
CA ASP A 106 5.02 10.25 10.07
C ASP A 106 4.33 9.33 11.11
N ASP A 107 3.26 8.65 10.69
CA ASP A 107 2.53 7.66 11.47
C ASP A 107 1.74 6.68 10.57
N CYS A 108 0.98 5.77 11.18
CA CYS A 108 0.12 4.83 10.47
C CYS A 108 -1.37 5.21 10.45
N LEU A 109 -1.76 6.44 10.84
CA LEU A 109 -3.12 6.91 11.18
C LEU A 109 -3.77 6.16 12.34
N GLY A 110 -3.82 4.84 12.24
CA GLY A 110 -4.36 3.95 13.25
C GLY A 110 -3.36 2.84 13.57
N ASN A 111 -3.70 1.63 13.18
CA ASN A 111 -2.96 0.45 13.61
C ASN A 111 -1.62 0.31 12.88
N LEU A 112 -0.57 0.01 13.66
CA LEU A 112 0.70 -0.48 13.14
C LEU A 112 0.48 -1.85 12.46
N PRO A 113 1.36 -2.25 11.53
CA PRO A 113 1.43 -3.64 11.08
C PRO A 113 1.51 -4.59 12.27
N GLU A 114 0.90 -5.76 12.13
CA GLU A 114 0.81 -6.73 13.22
C GLU A 114 2.20 -7.28 13.58
N SER A 115 2.38 -7.66 14.84
CA SER A 115 3.61 -8.24 15.36
C SER A 115 3.28 -9.30 16.39
N ILE A 116 4.07 -10.38 16.44
CA ILE A 116 3.83 -11.50 17.38
C ILE A 116 3.90 -11.02 18.84
N SER A 117 4.81 -10.11 19.16
CA SER A 117 4.97 -9.54 20.51
C SER A 117 3.77 -8.73 20.98
N THR A 118 2.95 -8.21 20.06
CA THR A 118 1.71 -7.50 20.35
C THR A 118 0.46 -8.39 20.17
N GLY A 119 0.66 -9.69 19.94
CA GLY A 119 -0.42 -10.66 19.76
C GLY A 119 -1.01 -10.69 18.35
N GLY A 120 -0.33 -10.11 17.36
CA GLY A 120 -0.72 -10.15 15.95
C GLY A 120 -0.60 -11.54 15.32
N PHE A 121 -1.23 -11.74 14.17
CA PHE A 121 -1.29 -13.00 13.41
C PHE A 121 -1.88 -14.18 14.20
N ASN A 122 -2.63 -13.90 15.28
CA ASN A 122 -3.12 -14.92 16.22
C ASN A 122 -4.37 -15.68 15.73
N ARG A 123 -4.90 -15.32 14.56
CA ARG A 123 -6.04 -15.97 13.92
C ARG A 123 -5.78 -16.16 12.43
N ALA A 124 -6.03 -17.36 11.95
CA ALA A 124 -6.16 -17.60 10.51
C ALA A 124 -7.47 -16.94 10.02
N ARG A 125 -7.37 -16.15 8.95
CA ARG A 125 -8.52 -15.62 8.20
C ARG A 125 -8.74 -16.44 6.93
#